data_AF-A0A554KYV1-F1
#
_entry.id   AF-A0A554KYV1-F1
#
_cell.length_a   1.000
_cell.length_b   1.000
_cell.length_c   1.000
_cell.angle_alpha   90.00
_cell.angle_beta   90.00
_cell.angle_gamma   90.00
#
_symmetry.space_group_name_H-M   'P 1'
#
loop_
_entity.id
_entity.type
_entity.pdbx_description
1 polymer ?
#
loop_
_entity_poly.entity_id
_entity_poly.type
_entity_poly.pdbx_seq_one_letter_code
_entity_poly.pdbx_strand_id
1 'polypeptide(L)'
;MTKSQDSFQSFGEFFRLKRISLGFTLRSFCERYNYDPGNISRLERNILSPSVDKQKLEGYAAALKIPRDSEEWTIFFDLAHAAKGRVPADILSSEKALKFLPLLFRTARGQRLSRKKLQELVRLINNA
;
A
#
# COMPACT_ATOMS: atom_id res chain seq x y z
N MET A 1 1.54 -24.33 9.78
CA MET A 1 0.60 -23.23 10.08
C MET A 1 1.12 -21.97 9.42
N THR A 2 0.81 -21.81 8.14
CA THR A 2 1.10 -20.59 7.38
C THR A 2 0.16 -19.51 7.91
N LYS A 3 0.72 -18.48 8.56
CA LYS A 3 -0.04 -17.30 8.99
C LYS A 3 -0.80 -16.79 7.76
N SER A 4 -2.11 -16.65 7.89
CA SER A 4 -2.96 -15.99 6.91
C SER A 4 -2.31 -14.67 6.51
N GLN A 5 -2.14 -14.42 5.22
CA GLN A 5 -1.87 -13.09 4.71
C GLN A 5 -3.02 -12.21 5.20
N ASP A 6 -2.78 -11.39 6.23
CA ASP A 6 -3.66 -10.27 6.53
C ASP A 6 -3.58 -9.37 5.29
N SER A 7 -4.57 -9.48 4.41
CA SER A 7 -4.74 -8.55 3.31
C SER A 7 -5.20 -7.24 3.93
N PHE A 8 -4.24 -6.35 4.20
CA PHE A 8 -4.56 -5.00 4.67
C PHE A 8 -5.51 -4.34 3.68
N GLN A 9 -6.69 -3.95 4.16
CA GLN A 9 -7.73 -3.42 3.26
C GLN A 9 -7.51 -1.94 2.95
N SER A 10 -6.76 -1.23 3.79
CA SER A 10 -6.51 0.21 3.65
C SER A 10 -5.21 0.66 4.32
N PHE A 11 -4.71 1.82 3.90
CA PHE A 11 -3.53 2.45 4.50
C PHE A 11 -3.71 2.72 6.01
N GLY A 12 -4.87 3.24 6.43
CA GLY A 12 -5.12 3.58 7.82
C GLY A 12 -5.11 2.36 8.75
N GLU A 13 -5.71 1.26 8.29
CA GLU A 13 -5.71 -0.01 9.01
C GLU A 13 -4.29 -0.57 9.15
N PHE A 14 -3.54 -0.62 8.04
CA PHE A 14 -2.14 -1.04 8.04
C PHE A 14 -1.32 -0.24 9.06
N PHE A 15 -1.43 1.10 9.01
CA PHE A 15 -0.69 2.00 9.90
C PHE A 15 -1.00 1.70 11.37
N ARG A 16 -2.29 1.58 11.71
CA ARG A 16 -2.77 1.30 13.06
C ARG A 16 -2.25 -0.04 13.58
N LEU A 17 -2.38 -1.10 12.79
CA LEU A 17 -1.94 -2.44 13.17
C LEU A 17 -0.42 -2.48 13.38
N LYS A 18 0.36 -1.82 12.53
CA LYS A 18 1.80 -1.70 12.70
C LYS A 18 2.17 -0.96 13.98
N ARG A 19 1.57 0.19 14.24
CA ARG A 19 1.79 0.94 15.48
C ARG A 19 1.49 0.09 16.72
N ILE A 20 0.37 -0.64 16.71
CA ILE A 20 -0.03 -1.51 17.82
C ILE A 20 0.95 -2.68 17.99
N SER A 21 1.42 -3.29 16.90
CA SER A 21 2.40 -4.39 16.97
C SER A 21 3.75 -3.97 17.58
N LEU A 22 4.07 -2.68 17.53
CA LEU A 22 5.25 -2.10 18.19
C LEU A 22 4.99 -1.75 19.67
N GLY A 23 3.78 -2.02 20.19
CA GLY A 23 3.40 -1.73 21.56
C GLY A 23 3.05 -0.27 21.84
N PHE A 24 2.88 0.57 20.81
CA PHE A 24 2.52 1.97 21.02
C PHE A 24 1.01 2.20 21.10
N THR A 25 0.58 3.01 22.05
CA THR A 25 -0.72 3.69 21.98
C THR A 25 -0.63 4.81 20.92
N LEU A 26 -1.77 5.34 20.47
CA LEU A 26 -1.76 6.46 19.50
C LEU A 26 -0.99 7.65 20.07
N ARG A 27 -1.27 8.01 21.34
CA ARG A 27 -0.63 9.15 22.00
C ARG A 27 0.87 8.94 22.16
N SER A 28 1.31 7.78 22.67
CA SER A 28 2.75 7.53 22.87
C SER A 28 3.53 7.43 21.56
N PHE A 29 2.92 6.94 20.48
CA PHE A 29 3.52 6.97 19.15
C PHE A 29 3.70 8.41 18.65
N CYS A 30 2.66 9.23 18.79
CA CYS A 30 2.68 10.63 18.36
C CYS A 30 3.72 11.45 19.14
N GLU A 31 3.81 11.26 20.46
CA GLU A 31 4.82 11.89 21.31
C GLU A 31 6.24 11.46 20.93
N ARG A 32 6.46 10.15 20.71
CA ARG A 32 7.79 9.60 20.38
C ARG A 32 8.33 10.09 19.03
N TYR A 33 7.45 10.23 18.04
CA TYR A 33 7.84 10.55 16.66
C TYR A 33 7.42 11.96 16.23
N ASN A 34 6.96 12.78 17.17
CA ASN A 34 6.55 14.17 16.95
C ASN A 34 5.48 14.34 15.85
N TYR A 35 4.45 13.49 15.89
CA TYR A 35 3.28 13.59 15.01
C TYR A 35 2.08 14.20 15.72
N ASP A 36 1.22 14.88 14.96
CA ASP A 36 -0.05 15.38 15.49
C ASP A 36 -1.05 14.23 15.74
N PRO A 37 -1.57 14.04 16.97
CA PRO A 37 -2.52 12.98 17.28
C PRO A 37 -3.82 13.05 16.48
N GLY A 38 -4.29 14.25 16.14
CA GLY A 38 -5.50 14.46 15.34
C GLY A 38 -5.33 13.95 13.90
N ASN A 39 -4.17 14.21 13.30
CA ASN A 39 -3.79 13.72 11.98
C ASN A 39 -3.66 12.20 11.97
N ILE A 40 -2.90 11.62 12.91
CA ILE A 40 -2.72 10.16 12.97
C ILE A 40 -4.05 9.45 13.24
N SER A 41 -4.89 9.99 14.13
CA SER A 41 -6.24 9.43 14.37
C SER A 41 -7.13 9.44 13.14
N ARG A 42 -7.13 10.54 12.37
CA ARG A 42 -7.91 10.62 11.13
C ARG A 42 -7.32 9.73 10.04
N LEU A 43 -5.99 9.60 9.98
CA LEU A 43 -5.27 8.75 9.04
C LEU A 43 -5.60 7.27 9.27
N GLU A 44 -5.49 6.81 10.51
CA GLU A 44 -5.78 5.40 10.87
C GLU A 44 -7.24 5.00 10.65
N ARG A 45 -8.16 5.97 10.68
CA ARG A 45 -9.59 5.76 10.40
C ARG A 45 -9.97 6.01 8.93
N ASN A 46 -8.99 6.23 8.06
CA ASN A 46 -9.19 6.54 6.64
C ASN A 46 -10.04 7.81 6.38
N ILE A 47 -10.14 8.73 7.35
CA ILE A 47 -10.80 10.04 7.19
C ILE A 47 -9.86 11.02 6.50
N LEU A 48 -8.59 10.99 6.89
CA LEU A 48 -7.53 11.76 6.24
C LEU A 48 -6.77 10.83 5.30
N SER A 49 -6.80 11.11 3.99
CA SER A 49 -5.97 10.35 3.06
C SER A 49 -4.48 10.57 3.36
N PRO A 50 -3.63 9.55 3.20
CA PRO A 50 -2.19 9.69 3.38
C PRO A 50 -1.59 10.70 2.42
N SER A 51 -0.45 11.26 2.81
CA SER A 51 0.43 11.94 1.85
C SER A 51 1.08 10.88 0.97
N VAL A 52 1.22 11.18 -0.32
CA VAL A 52 2.05 10.39 -1.26
C VAL A 52 3.39 11.07 -1.53
N ASP A 53 3.71 12.12 -0.78
CA ASP A 53 5.05 12.67 -0.76
C ASP A 53 6.02 11.62 -0.20
N LYS A 54 7.10 11.37 -0.95
CA LYS A 54 8.05 10.30 -0.64
C LYS A 54 8.69 10.49 0.73
N GLN A 55 9.14 11.71 1.05
CA GLN A 55 9.81 11.98 2.31
C GLN A 55 8.88 11.75 3.51
N LYS A 56 7.61 12.18 3.40
CA LYS A 56 6.61 11.92 4.45
C LYS A 56 6.29 10.44 4.63
N LEU A 57 6.13 9.69 3.53
CA LEU A 57 5.90 8.24 3.62
C LEU A 57 7.11 7.50 4.19
N GLU A 58 8.32 7.83 3.77
CA GLU A 58 9.56 7.27 4.32
C GLU A 58 9.66 7.57 5.83
N GLY A 59 9.27 8.77 6.26
CA GLY A 59 9.20 9.14 7.69
C GLY A 59 8.22 8.29 8.49
N TYR A 60 7.02 8.05 7.96
CA TYR A 60 6.06 7.14 8.60
C TYR A 60 6.57 5.70 8.65
N ALA A 61 7.13 5.19 7.55
CA ALA A 61 7.67 3.84 7.48
C ALA A 61 8.81 3.64 8.49
N ALA A 62 9.71 4.63 8.63
CA ALA A 62 10.77 4.61 9.63
C ALA A 62 10.24 4.61 11.07
N ALA A 63 9.21 5.42 11.37
CA ALA A 63 8.56 5.45 12.68
C ALA A 63 7.84 4.13 13.01
N LEU A 64 7.25 3.50 12.00
CA LEU A 64 6.59 2.19 12.07
C LEU A 64 7.56 1.01 11.95
N LYS A 65 8.88 1.27 11.88
CA LYS A 65 9.93 0.22 11.79
C LYS A 65 9.74 -0.74 10.62
N ILE A 66 9.20 -0.24 9.51
CA ILE A 66 9.07 -1.02 8.27
C ILE A 66 10.46 -1.06 7.60
N PRO A 67 11.04 -2.25 7.35
CA PRO A 67 12.33 -2.35 6.68
C PRO A 67 12.26 -1.81 5.25
N ARG A 68 13.24 -1.00 4.86
CA ARG A 68 13.33 -0.49 3.48
C ARG A 68 13.44 -1.65 2.50
N ASP A 69 12.82 -1.48 1.33
CA ASP A 69 12.83 -2.45 0.21
C ASP A 69 12.24 -3.83 0.53
N SER A 70 11.56 -3.96 1.68
CA SER A 70 10.79 -5.17 2.01
C SER A 70 9.44 -5.21 1.28
N GLU A 71 8.84 -6.39 1.20
CA GLU A 71 7.47 -6.54 0.68
C GLU A 71 6.49 -5.63 1.43
N GLU A 72 6.66 -5.52 2.74
CA GLU A 72 5.85 -4.66 3.61
C GLU A 72 5.99 -3.17 3.28
N TRP A 73 7.21 -2.75 2.93
CA TRP A 73 7.46 -1.40 2.43
C TRP A 73 6.69 -1.14 1.15
N THR A 74 6.77 -2.05 0.17
CA THR A 74 6.02 -1.93 -1.08
C THR A 74 4.52 -1.83 -0.82
N ILE A 75 3.97 -2.74 0.00
CA ILE A 75 2.54 -2.72 0.38
C ILE A 75 2.15 -1.38 1.02
N PHE A 76 2.97 -0.85 1.94
CA PHE A 76 2.70 0.42 2.61
C PHE A 76 2.60 1.59 1.62
N PHE A 77 3.52 1.66 0.65
CA PHE A 77 3.52 2.68 -0.38
C PHE A 77 2.36 2.51 -1.38
N ASP A 78 2.07 1.27 -1.78
CA ASP A 78 0.96 0.96 -2.68
C ASP A 78 -0.38 1.34 -2.07
N LEU A 79 -0.60 1.01 -0.80
CA LEU A 79 -1.80 1.40 -0.05
C LEU A 79 -1.96 2.92 0.03
N ALA A 80 -0.86 3.66 0.17
CA ALA A 80 -0.89 5.12 0.20
C ALA A 80 -1.33 5.71 -1.16
N HIS A 81 -0.79 5.17 -2.26
CA HIS A 81 -1.16 5.59 -3.61
C HIS A 81 -2.60 5.20 -3.96
N ALA A 82 -3.02 3.98 -3.61
CA ALA A 82 -4.38 3.50 -3.79
C ALA A 82 -5.40 4.37 -3.04
N ALA A 83 -5.12 4.76 -1.79
CA ALA A 83 -5.96 5.67 -1.01
C ALA A 83 -6.12 7.07 -1.62
N LYS A 84 -5.24 7.45 -2.56
CA LYS A 84 -5.31 8.69 -3.36
C LYS A 84 -5.82 8.47 -4.79
N GLY A 85 -6.18 7.24 -5.16
CA GLY A 85 -6.55 6.90 -6.53
C GLY A 85 -5.41 7.10 -7.53
N ARG A 86 -4.15 6.94 -7.08
CA ARG A 86 -2.95 7.13 -7.90
C ARG A 86 -2.26 5.80 -8.17
N VAL A 87 -1.62 5.71 -9.32
CA VAL A 87 -0.72 4.59 -9.66
C VAL A 87 0.70 4.98 -9.23
N PRO A 88 1.44 4.08 -8.54
CA PRO A 88 2.86 4.30 -8.21
C PRO A 88 3.72 4.66 -9.43
N ALA A 89 4.71 5.53 -9.22
CA ALA A 89 5.53 6.09 -10.30
C ALA A 89 6.44 5.04 -10.97
N ASP A 90 6.92 4.06 -10.20
CA ASP A 90 7.68 2.92 -10.67
C ASP A 90 6.85 2.03 -11.62
N ILE A 91 5.56 1.84 -11.33
CA ILE A 91 4.62 1.16 -12.23
C ILE A 91 4.41 1.97 -13.51
N LEU A 92 4.21 3.29 -13.39
CA LEU A 92 4.02 4.16 -14.56
C LEU A 92 5.27 4.26 -15.45
N SER A 93 6.46 4.12 -14.87
CA SER A 93 7.73 4.15 -15.60
C SER A 93 8.06 2.81 -16.25
N SER A 94 7.37 1.74 -15.86
CA SER A 94 7.53 0.41 -16.45
C SER A 94 6.69 0.29 -17.71
N GLU A 95 7.33 0.42 -18.88
CA GLU A 95 6.68 0.16 -20.19
C GLU A 95 5.98 -1.21 -20.20
N LYS A 96 6.58 -2.16 -19.48
CA LYS A 96 6.03 -3.48 -19.29
C LYS A 96 4.72 -3.47 -18.47
N ALA A 97 4.68 -2.81 -17.31
CA ALA A 97 3.47 -2.74 -16.49
C ALA A 97 2.33 -1.99 -17.21
N LEU A 98 2.67 -0.91 -17.95
CA LEU A 98 1.70 -0.16 -18.75
C LEU A 98 0.96 -1.03 -19.77
N LYS A 99 1.62 -2.03 -20.36
CA LYS A 99 0.99 -2.99 -21.30
C LYS A 99 -0.13 -3.83 -20.63
N PHE A 100 -0.13 -3.96 -19.31
CA PHE A 100 -1.10 -4.79 -18.56
C PHE A 100 -2.24 -3.99 -17.94
N LEU A 101 -2.05 -2.68 -17.69
CA LEU A 101 -3.07 -1.83 -17.08
C LEU A 101 -4.43 -1.89 -17.79
N PRO A 102 -4.53 -1.86 -19.14
CA PRO A 102 -5.83 -1.96 -19.81
C PRO A 102 -6.58 -3.29 -19.56
N LEU A 103 -5.84 -4.38 -19.36
CA LEU A 103 -6.44 -5.66 -19.00
C LEU A 103 -6.99 -5.62 -17.58
N LEU A 104 -6.20 -5.12 -16.62
CA LEU A 104 -6.61 -4.95 -15.23
C LEU A 104 -7.85 -4.03 -15.11
N PHE A 105 -7.89 -2.91 -15.83
CA PHE A 105 -9.03 -2.00 -15.82
C PHE A 105 -10.31 -2.63 -16.39
N ARG A 106 -10.19 -3.53 -17.38
CA ARG A 106 -11.35 -4.29 -17.89
C ARG A 106 -11.89 -5.23 -16.82
N THR A 107 -10.99 -5.93 -16.12
CA THR A 107 -11.35 -6.84 -15.02
C THR A 107 -12.00 -6.10 -13.86
N ALA A 108 -11.44 -4.96 -13.44
CA ALA A 108 -12.01 -4.12 -12.39
C ALA A 108 -13.42 -3.61 -12.75
N ARG A 109 -13.72 -3.45 -14.04
CA ARG A 109 -15.06 -3.11 -14.57
C ARG A 109 -16.01 -4.32 -14.69
N GLY A 110 -15.66 -5.47 -14.10
CA GLY A 110 -16.51 -6.66 -14.07
C GLY A 110 -16.43 -7.54 -15.32
N GLN A 111 -15.54 -7.25 -16.28
CA GLN A 111 -15.36 -8.12 -17.44
C GLN A 111 -14.63 -9.39 -17.04
N ARG A 112 -15.27 -10.55 -17.23
CA ARG A 112 -14.66 -11.86 -16.98
C ARG A 112 -13.45 -12.07 -17.88
N LEU A 113 -12.28 -12.24 -17.27
CA LEU A 113 -11.09 -12.75 -17.93
C LEU A 113 -11.34 -14.21 -18.33
N SER A 114 -11.14 -14.52 -19.60
CA SER A 114 -11.05 -15.93 -20.00
C SER A 114 -9.80 -16.56 -19.41
N ARG A 115 -9.83 -17.87 -19.16
CA ARG A 115 -8.67 -18.62 -18.67
C ARG A 115 -7.43 -18.40 -19.54
N LYS A 116 -7.61 -18.28 -20.85
CA LYS A 116 -6.54 -17.95 -21.81
C LYS A 116 -5.92 -16.58 -21.56
N LYS A 117 -6.74 -15.53 -21.39
CA LYS A 117 -6.25 -14.17 -21.09
C LYS A 117 -5.56 -14.08 -19.72
N LEU A 118 -6.01 -14.89 -18.76
CA LEU A 118 -5.38 -14.98 -17.44
C LEU A 118 -4.03 -15.69 -17.52
N GLN A 119 -3.90 -16.74 -18.35
CA GLN A 119 -2.61 -17.38 -18.66
C GLN A 119 -1.67 -16.45 -19.42
N GLU A 120 -2.18 -15.66 -20.36
CA GLU A 120 -1.40 -14.60 -21.03
C GLU A 120 -0.87 -13.60 -20.01
N LEU A 121 -1.71 -13.13 -19.07
CA LEU A 121 -1.28 -12.25 -17.98
C LEU A 121 -0.17 -12.87 -17.14
N VAL A 122 -0.32 -14.12 -16.71
CA VAL A 122 0.70 -14.82 -15.90
C VAL A 122 2.03 -14.96 -16.68
N ARG A 123 1.98 -15.37 -17.95
CA ARG A 123 3.18 -15.46 -18.81
C ARG A 123 3.86 -14.10 -18.97
N LEU A 124 3.05 -13.06 -19.11
CA LEU A 124 3.53 -11.71 -19.28
C LEU A 124 4.15 -11.17 -17.99
N ILE A 125 3.64 -11.49 -16.80
CA ILE A 125 4.25 -11.12 -15.52
C ILE A 125 5.56 -11.90 -15.27
N ASN A 126 5.60 -13.20 -15.62
CA ASN A 126 6.77 -14.03 -15.33
C ASN A 126 7.95 -13.83 -16.28
N ASN A 127 7.70 -13.35 -17.51
CA ASN A 127 8.76 -13.05 -18.48
C ASN A 127 9.23 -11.57 -18.38
N ALA A 128 9.17 -10.98 -17.17
CA ALA A 128 9.38 -9.56 -16.84
C ALA A 128 10.71 -9.26 -16.20
#